data_AF-W7AN16-F1
#
_entry.id   AF-W7AN16-F1
#
_cell.length_a   1.000
_cell.length_b   1.000
_cell.length_c   1.000
_cell.angle_alpha   90.00
_cell.angle_beta   90.00
_cell.angle_gamma   90.00
#
_symmetry.space_group_name_H-M   'P 1'
#
loop_
_entity.id
_entity.type
_entity.pdbx_description
1 polymer ?
#
loop_
_entity_poly.entity_id
_entity_poly.type
_entity_poly.pdbx_seq_one_letter_code
_entity_poly.pdbx_strand_id
1 'polypeptide(L)'
;MSALQSMKLAFKQLRSSKLRSFLTMLGIIIGVASVILLVSLGNGVTQKVNEQMGSLGSNLVTVMNNSTNPNDKFSYEEAMKYQSIDGVKSVSPELSGQATATNDFQSKNLKSHWDKRPVQRRKKLGARKWAFPFAN
;
A
#
# COMPACT_ATOMS: atom_id res chain seq x y z
N MET A 1 30.37 -43.00 -51.48
CA MET A 1 29.71 -43.69 -50.34
C MET A 1 28.46 -42.93 -49.99
N SER A 2 27.29 -43.58 -49.99
CA SER A 2 26.01 -42.86 -49.88
C SER A 2 25.71 -42.46 -48.43
N ALA A 3 25.30 -41.21 -48.18
CA ALA A 3 24.89 -40.74 -46.85
C ALA A 3 23.74 -41.59 -46.26
N LEU A 4 22.88 -42.14 -47.14
CA LEU A 4 21.82 -43.06 -46.77
C LEU A 4 22.34 -44.35 -46.11
N GLN A 5 23.48 -44.89 -46.56
CA GLN A 5 24.11 -46.06 -45.91
C GLN A 5 24.66 -45.70 -44.53
N SER A 6 25.30 -44.54 -44.39
CA SER A 6 25.82 -44.07 -43.10
C SER A 6 24.72 -43.85 -42.07
N MET A 7 23.59 -43.25 -42.46
CA MET A 7 22.42 -43.10 -41.58
C MET A 7 21.85 -44.46 -41.16
N LYS A 8 21.69 -45.40 -42.10
CA LYS A 8 21.19 -46.75 -41.81
C LYS A 8 22.11 -47.50 -40.84
N LEU A 9 23.42 -47.34 -40.98
CA LEU A 9 24.41 -47.94 -40.07
C LEU A 9 24.35 -47.29 -38.68
N ALA A 10 24.26 -45.97 -38.60
CA ALA A 10 24.14 -45.24 -37.33
C ALA A 10 22.88 -45.65 -36.54
N PHE A 11 21.72 -45.76 -37.19
CA PHE A 11 20.49 -46.25 -36.55
C PHE A 11 20.62 -47.70 -36.05
N LYS A 12 21.32 -48.56 -36.80
CA LYS A 12 21.59 -49.94 -36.38
C LYS A 12 22.47 -49.99 -35.13
N GLN A 13 23.49 -49.13 -35.05
CA GLN A 13 24.39 -49.04 -33.89
C GLN A 13 23.67 -48.49 -32.64
N LEU A 14 22.88 -47.43 -32.79
CA LEU A 14 22.05 -46.87 -31.70
C LEU A 14 21.09 -47.90 -31.10
N ARG A 15 20.52 -48.78 -31.94
CA ARG A 15 19.60 -49.85 -31.50
C ARG A 15 20.31 -51.05 -30.86
N SER A 16 21.61 -51.22 -31.12
CA SER A 16 22.44 -52.29 -30.54
C SER A 16 22.79 -51.99 -29.07
N SER A 17 23.07 -50.73 -28.72
CA SER A 17 23.42 -50.31 -27.34
C SER A 17 22.25 -49.65 -26.61
N LYS A 18 21.19 -50.43 -26.35
CA LYS A 18 19.91 -49.92 -25.82
C LYS A 18 20.04 -49.11 -24.53
N LEU A 19 20.79 -49.60 -23.53
CA LEU A 19 20.91 -48.91 -22.23
C LEU A 19 21.67 -47.59 -22.33
N ARG A 20 22.79 -47.58 -23.07
CA ARG A 20 23.64 -46.40 -23.19
C ARG A 20 22.94 -45.29 -23.96
N SER A 21 22.36 -45.62 -25.12
CA SER A 21 21.65 -44.64 -25.94
C SER A 21 20.37 -44.14 -25.26
N PHE A 22 19.68 -44.98 -24.49
CA PHE A 22 18.50 -44.57 -23.74
C PHE A 22 18.84 -43.58 -22.62
N LEU A 23 19.85 -43.86 -21.78
CA LEU A 23 20.25 -42.96 -20.70
C LEU A 23 20.71 -41.58 -21.21
N THR A 24 21.46 -41.54 -22.31
CA THR A 24 21.93 -40.27 -22.87
C THR A 24 20.81 -39.44 -23.47
N MET A 25 19.85 -40.07 -24.16
CA MET A 25 18.66 -39.37 -24.67
C MET A 25 17.79 -38.86 -23.52
N LEU A 26 17.55 -39.70 -22.50
CA LEU A 26 16.76 -39.32 -21.35
C LEU A 26 17.36 -38.13 -20.60
N GLY A 27 18.69 -38.14 -20.39
CA GLY A 27 19.40 -37.04 -19.73
C GLY A 27 19.26 -35.71 -20.49
N ILE A 28 19.41 -35.73 -21.82
CA ILE A 28 19.26 -34.52 -22.64
C ILE A 28 17.80 -34.03 -22.63
N ILE A 29 16.82 -34.93 -22.71
CA ILE A 29 15.39 -34.57 -22.69
C ILE A 29 15.04 -33.88 -21.37
N ILE A 30 15.41 -34.48 -20.23
CA ILE A 30 15.13 -33.90 -18.91
C ILE A 30 15.91 -32.59 -18.70
N GLY A 31 17.17 -32.56 -19.16
CA GLY A 31 18.03 -31.38 -19.07
C GLY A 31 17.41 -30.18 -19.80
N VAL A 32 17.09 -30.34 -21.08
CA VAL A 32 16.51 -29.26 -21.90
C VAL A 32 15.10 -28.89 -21.41
N ALA A 33 14.29 -29.87 -21.00
CA ALA A 33 12.96 -29.60 -20.47
C ALA A 33 13.00 -28.72 -19.21
N SER A 34 13.89 -29.02 -18.27
CA SER A 34 13.99 -28.23 -17.03
C SER A 34 14.41 -26.77 -17.28
N VAL A 35 15.33 -26.54 -18.22
CA VAL A 35 15.75 -25.19 -18.60
C VAL A 35 14.61 -24.40 -19.24
N ILE A 36 13.89 -25.00 -20.19
CA ILE A 36 12.75 -24.34 -20.85
C ILE A 36 11.65 -24.00 -19.83
N LEU A 37 11.33 -24.94 -18.94
CA LEU A 37 10.34 -24.72 -17.88
C LEU A 37 10.74 -23.57 -16.97
N LEU A 38 12.01 -23.55 -16.50
CA LEU A 38 12.50 -22.51 -15.62
C LEU A 38 12.49 -21.12 -16.28
N VAL A 39 12.91 -21.03 -17.55
CA VAL A 39 12.89 -19.76 -18.29
C VAL A 39 11.45 -19.28 -18.48
N SER A 40 10.54 -20.17 -18.86
CA SER A 40 9.12 -19.83 -19.03
C SER A 40 8.48 -19.37 -17.73
N LEU A 41 8.73 -20.07 -16.63
CA LEU A 41 8.24 -19.70 -15.31
C LEU A 41 8.84 -18.39 -14.84
N GLY A 42 10.15 -18.19 -15.00
CA GLY A 42 10.83 -16.96 -14.63
C GLY A 42 10.21 -15.75 -15.32
N ASN A 43 10.08 -15.83 -16.65
CA ASN A 43 9.46 -14.74 -17.43
C ASN A 43 7.99 -14.52 -17.05
N GLY A 44 7.22 -15.59 -16.84
CA GLY A 44 5.81 -15.48 -16.44
C GLY A 44 5.63 -14.84 -15.06
N VAL A 45 6.48 -15.19 -14.09
CA VAL A 45 6.48 -14.57 -12.76
C VAL A 45 6.86 -13.10 -12.84
N THR A 46 7.91 -12.76 -13.59
CA THR A 46 8.32 -11.36 -13.77
C THR A 46 7.20 -10.53 -14.43
N GLN A 47 6.52 -11.05 -15.45
CA GLN A 47 5.36 -10.37 -16.04
C GLN A 47 4.22 -10.18 -15.03
N LYS A 48 3.85 -11.23 -14.29
CA LYS A 48 2.80 -11.14 -13.28
C LYS A 48 3.12 -10.12 -12.18
N VAL A 49 4.38 -10.11 -11.72
CA VAL A 49 4.84 -9.12 -10.74
C VAL A 49 4.82 -7.71 -11.33
N ASN A 50 5.24 -7.55 -12.59
CA ASN A 50 5.18 -6.26 -13.28
C ASN A 50 3.74 -5.76 -13.50
N GLU A 51 2.79 -6.64 -13.80
CA GLU A 51 1.37 -6.29 -13.90
C GLU A 51 0.80 -5.87 -12.56
N GLN A 52 1.13 -6.60 -11.50
CA GLN A 52 0.73 -6.24 -10.13
C GLN A 52 1.35 -4.90 -9.73
N MET A 53 2.65 -4.71 -9.93
CA MET A 53 3.36 -3.46 -9.66
C MET A 53 2.83 -2.29 -10.52
N GLY A 54 2.55 -2.52 -11.80
CA GLY A 54 1.96 -1.54 -12.70
C GLY A 54 0.56 -1.12 -12.27
N SER A 55 -0.25 -2.07 -11.79
CA SER A 55 -1.59 -1.79 -11.22
C SER A 55 -1.53 -1.04 -9.88
N LEU A 56 -0.43 -1.21 -9.13
CA LEU A 56 -0.19 -0.52 -7.86
C LEU A 56 0.36 0.91 -8.03
N GLY A 57 0.55 1.38 -9.27
CA GLY A 57 0.75 2.80 -9.57
C GLY A 57 2.18 3.17 -9.94
N SER A 58 2.72 2.57 -11.01
CA SER A 58 4.03 2.98 -11.53
C SER A 58 4.02 4.31 -12.30
N ASN A 59 2.88 5.02 -12.34
CA ASN A 59 2.75 6.32 -13.01
C ASN A 59 1.59 7.15 -12.43
N LEU A 60 1.57 7.35 -11.12
CA LEU A 60 0.62 8.25 -10.45
C LEU A 60 1.35 9.51 -9.99
N VAL A 61 0.90 10.67 -10.46
CA VAL A 61 1.41 11.98 -10.04
C VAL A 61 0.28 12.69 -9.30
N THR A 62 0.46 12.91 -8.00
CA THR A 62 -0.51 13.63 -7.17
C THR A 62 -0.18 15.12 -7.17
N VAL A 63 -1.11 15.94 -7.66
CA VAL A 63 -0.99 17.40 -7.63
C VAL A 63 -1.89 17.92 -6.51
N MET A 64 -1.29 18.56 -5.51
CA MET A 64 -2.01 19.19 -4.41
C MET A 64 -1.77 20.70 -4.45
N ASN A 65 -2.85 21.49 -4.46
CA ASN A 65 -2.74 22.93 -4.35
C ASN A 65 -2.57 23.32 -2.88
N ASN A 66 -1.48 24.00 -2.55
CA ASN A 66 -1.22 24.57 -1.23
C ASN A 66 -1.33 26.10 -1.27
N SER A 67 -2.48 26.63 -1.70
CA SER A 67 -2.69 28.08 -1.66
C SER A 67 -3.12 28.56 -0.28
N THR A 68 -2.48 29.62 0.19
CA THR A 68 -2.82 30.32 1.45
C THR A 68 -3.97 31.33 1.25
N ASN A 69 -4.32 31.64 0.00
CA ASN A 69 -5.39 32.59 -0.31
C ASN A 69 -6.74 31.85 -0.40
N PRO A 70 -7.75 32.23 0.39
CA PRO A 70 -9.07 31.58 0.37
C PRO A 70 -9.87 31.81 -0.94
N ASN A 71 -9.35 32.63 -1.85
CA ASN A 71 -9.94 32.88 -3.17
C ASN A 71 -9.37 31.99 -4.28
N ASP A 72 -8.25 31.29 -4.06
CA ASP A 72 -7.70 30.33 -5.03
C ASP A 72 -8.49 29.03 -4.94
N LYS A 73 -9.62 29.00 -5.65
CA LYS A 73 -10.48 27.83 -5.74
C LYS A 73 -9.94 26.90 -6.80
N PHE A 74 -9.53 25.69 -6.39
CA PHE A 74 -9.28 24.61 -7.34
C PHE A 74 -10.62 24.13 -7.89
N SER A 75 -10.96 24.55 -9.11
CA SER A 75 -12.21 24.13 -9.76
C SER A 75 -12.04 22.78 -10.45
N TYR A 76 -13.12 22.00 -10.55
CA TYR A 76 -13.13 20.73 -11.28
C TYR A 76 -12.69 20.91 -12.75
N GLU A 77 -13.09 22.01 -13.38
CA GLU A 77 -12.75 22.31 -14.78
C GLU A 77 -11.25 22.56 -14.97
N GLU A 78 -10.59 23.17 -14.00
CA GLU A 78 -9.14 23.41 -14.03
C GLU A 78 -8.37 22.10 -13.85
N ALA A 79 -8.86 21.20 -13.00
CA ALA A 79 -8.28 19.88 -12.81
C ALA A 79 -8.33 19.03 -14.09
N MET A 80 -9.41 19.14 -14.87
CA MET A 80 -9.58 18.42 -16.14
C MET A 80 -8.63 18.94 -17.24
N LYS A 81 -8.20 20.21 -17.16
CA LYS A 81 -7.26 20.79 -18.14
C LYS A 81 -5.91 20.07 -18.14
N TYR A 82 -5.49 19.51 -17.01
CA TYR A 82 -4.24 18.75 -16.91
C TYR A 82 -4.24 17.44 -17.72
N GLN A 83 -5.41 16.93 -18.13
CA GLN A 83 -5.50 15.77 -19.03
C GLN A 83 -4.97 16.06 -20.45
N SER A 84 -4.97 17.34 -20.85
CA SER A 84 -4.53 17.74 -22.20
C SER A 84 -3.01 17.79 -22.38
N ILE A 85 -2.25 17.62 -21.29
CA ILE A 85 -0.78 17.58 -21.33
C ILE A 85 -0.34 16.24 -21.91
N ASP A 86 0.56 16.28 -22.90
CA ASP A 86 1.13 15.09 -23.51
C ASP A 86 1.82 14.21 -22.44
N GLY A 87 1.48 12.93 -22.40
CA GLY A 87 1.92 11.98 -21.38
C GLY A 87 0.96 11.76 -20.19
N VAL A 88 -0.10 12.56 -20.04
CA VAL A 88 -1.12 12.35 -18.98
C VAL A 88 -2.29 11.52 -19.53
N LYS A 89 -2.33 10.23 -19.15
CA LYS A 89 -3.38 9.31 -19.64
C LYS A 89 -4.75 9.59 -19.00
N SER A 90 -4.79 9.97 -17.74
CA SER A 90 -6.02 10.17 -16.97
C SER A 90 -5.76 11.07 -15.76
N VAL A 91 -6.75 11.89 -15.40
CA VAL A 91 -6.74 12.73 -14.20
C VAL A 91 -7.98 12.40 -13.37
N SER A 92 -7.81 12.31 -12.05
CA SER A 92 -8.88 12.02 -11.10
C SER A 92 -8.86 13.05 -9.98
N PRO A 93 -9.76 14.06 -9.97
CA PRO A 93 -9.84 15.02 -8.87
C PRO A 93 -10.50 14.37 -7.64
N GLU A 94 -9.91 14.58 -6.47
CA GLU A 94 -10.42 14.09 -5.18
C GLU A 94 -10.79 15.28 -4.28
N LEU A 95 -12.03 15.29 -3.77
CA LEU A 95 -12.52 16.27 -2.79
C LEU A 95 -12.68 15.58 -1.44
N SER A 96 -11.85 15.92 -0.46
CA SER A 96 -12.00 15.46 0.92
C SER A 96 -12.58 16.57 1.80
N GLY A 97 -13.60 16.23 2.58
CA GLY A 97 -14.26 17.16 3.51
C GLY A 97 -14.74 16.40 4.74
N GLN A 98 -14.60 17.00 5.93
CA GLN A 98 -15.08 16.43 7.19
C GLN A 98 -16.29 17.25 7.67
N ALA A 99 -17.38 16.57 8.04
CA ALA A 99 -18.55 17.18 8.63
C ALA A 99 -18.87 16.48 9.95
N THR A 100 -18.74 17.18 11.07
CA THR A 100 -19.06 16.63 12.39
C THR A 100 -20.50 16.98 12.74
N ALA A 101 -21.38 15.98 12.73
CA ALA A 101 -22.71 16.11 13.29
C ALA A 101 -22.63 15.90 14.82
N THR A 102 -22.45 16.97 15.57
CA THR A 102 -22.66 16.91 17.02
C THR A 102 -24.16 16.96 17.30
N ASN A 103 -24.73 15.84 17.74
CA ASN A 103 -26.05 15.87 18.35
C ASN A 103 -25.84 16.38 19.78
N ASP A 104 -26.13 17.66 20.02
CA ASP A 104 -26.28 18.21 21.37
C ASP A 104 -27.54 17.61 22.02
N PHE A 105 -27.46 16.33 22.38
CA PHE A 105 -28.30 15.83 23.45
C PHE A 105 -27.78 16.50 24.71
N GLN A 106 -28.33 17.68 24.98
CA GLN A 106 -28.43 18.25 26.31
C GLN A 106 -28.79 17.10 27.25
N SER A 107 -27.76 16.52 27.89
CA SER A 107 -27.92 15.77 29.12
C SER A 107 -28.53 16.80 30.06
N LYS A 108 -29.86 16.80 30.06
CA LYS A 108 -30.69 17.53 31.00
C LYS A 108 -30.27 16.94 32.31
N ASN A 109 -29.27 17.58 32.91
CA ASN A 109 -28.61 17.19 34.13
C ASN A 109 -29.75 16.84 35.09
N LEU A 110 -29.95 15.53 35.30
CA LEU A 110 -30.76 15.05 36.40
C LEU A 110 -30.07 15.62 37.61
N LYS A 111 -30.65 16.71 38.10
CA LYS A 111 -30.31 17.38 39.34
C LYS A 111 -30.50 16.33 40.42
N SER A 112 -29.48 15.50 40.60
CA SER A 112 -29.48 14.43 41.57
C SER A 112 -29.36 15.10 42.91
N HIS A 113 -30.53 15.26 43.50
CA HIS A 113 -30.81 15.72 44.84
C HIS A 113 -30.13 14.80 45.86
N TRP A 114 -28.80 14.92 45.97
CA TRP A 114 -28.02 14.28 47.04
C TRP A 114 -27.82 15.29 48.18
N ASP A 115 -28.76 15.17 49.11
CA ASP A 115 -28.70 15.43 50.54
C ASP A 115 -27.32 15.87 51.09
N LYS A 116 -27.18 17.16 51.40
CA LYS A 116 -26.07 17.68 52.21
C LYS A 116 -26.44 17.59 53.69
N ARG A 117 -26.11 16.47 54.35
CA ARG A 117 -26.13 16.45 55.82
C ARG A 117 -25.15 17.50 56.36
N PRO A 118 -25.56 18.38 57.29
CA PRO A 118 -24.67 19.40 57.82
C PRO A 118 -23.64 18.76 58.77
N VAL A 119 -22.38 18.71 58.35
CA VAL A 119 -21.27 18.46 59.28
C VAL A 119 -21.07 19.73 60.12
N GLN A 120 -21.80 19.79 61.23
CA GLN A 120 -21.59 20.73 62.32
C GLN A 120 -20.42 20.26 63.20
N ARG A 121 -19.31 21.02 63.18
CA ARG A 121 -18.32 21.28 64.25
C ARG A 121 -16.96 21.57 63.60
N ARG A 122 -16.19 22.59 64.00
CA ARG A 122 -16.10 23.25 65.30
C ARG A 122 -15.41 24.61 65.12
N LYS A 123 -16.00 25.67 65.67
CA LYS A 123 -15.28 26.93 65.94
C LYS A 123 -14.06 26.63 66.84
N LYS A 124 -12.88 27.04 66.41
CA LYS A 124 -11.83 27.59 67.28
C LYS A 124 -11.28 28.80 66.51
N LEU A 125 -11.65 30.03 66.89
CA LEU A 125 -10.83 30.85 67.81
C LEU A 125 -9.37 30.74 67.35
N GLY A 126 -8.89 31.55 66.40
CA GLY A 126 -8.82 33.00 66.52
C GLY A 126 -7.45 33.34 67.10
N ALA A 127 -6.48 33.67 66.26
CA ALA A 127 -5.38 34.58 66.62
C ALA A 127 -4.50 34.93 65.40
N ARG A 128 -4.68 36.16 64.91
CA ARG A 128 -3.62 37.17 64.67
C ARG A 128 -2.50 36.76 63.69
N LYS A 129 -2.54 37.16 62.42
CA LYS A 129 -2.25 38.53 61.90
C LYS A 129 -0.91 39.06 62.44
N TRP A 130 0.17 38.84 61.70
CA TRP A 130 1.36 39.71 61.69
C TRP A 130 1.78 39.92 60.23
N ALA A 131 1.45 41.10 59.74
CA ALA A 131 2.08 41.72 58.58
C ALA A 131 3.36 42.39 59.09
N PHE A 132 4.49 42.15 58.43
CA PHE A 132 5.70 42.93 58.63
C PHE A 132 5.77 44.02 57.56
N PRO A 133 5.90 45.30 57.94
CA PRO A 133 6.11 46.39 57.01
C PRO A 133 7.53 46.99 57.13
N PHE A 134 8.03 47.55 56.02
CA PHE A 134 9.14 48.53 55.91
C PHE A 134 10.56 48.03 56.31
N ALA A 135 11.68 48.51 55.78
CA ALA A 135 12.03 49.50 54.76
C ALA A 135 13.55 49.39 54.50
N ASN A 136 13.96 50.03 53.39
CA ASN A 136 15.30 50.51 53.02
C ASN A 136 16.30 49.52 52.42
#